data_AF-A0A1D4I2W6-F1
#
_entry.id   AF-A0A1D4I2W6-F1
#
_cell.length_a   1.000
_cell.length_b   1.000
_cell.length_c   1.000
_cell.angle_alpha   90.00
_cell.angle_beta   90.00
_cell.angle_gamma   90.00
#
_symmetry.space_group_name_H-M   'P 1'
#
loop_
_entity.id
_entity.type
_entity.pdbx_description
1 polymer ?
#
loop_
_entity_poly.entity_id
_entity_poly.type
_entity_poly.pdbx_seq_one_letter_code
_entity_poly.pdbx_strand_id
1 'polypeptide(L)'
;MQPYLNDGHVTKIIQFDGKEIDAYKQLFGDNSPSNLVPPLYCAKLWPQFELFQPFMKKTILLKETQVTQIYDLKVDSHYLANIYILEQKKVRQFMKYVLKLEINKNEYNCITIIQTFMERI
;
A
#
# COMPACT_ATOMS: atom_id res chain seq x y z
N MET A 1 -15.80 -14.50 -3.84
CA MET A 1 -15.46 -14.26 -2.42
C MET A 1 -15.73 -12.80 -2.13
N GLN A 2 -16.61 -12.51 -1.18
CA GLN A 2 -16.97 -11.14 -0.78
C GLN A 2 -15.90 -10.57 0.17
N PRO A 3 -15.50 -9.31 0.04
CA PRO A 3 -14.65 -8.66 1.04
C PRO A 3 -15.47 -8.44 2.31
N TYR A 4 -15.02 -9.01 3.43
CA TYR A 4 -15.66 -8.83 4.73
C TYR A 4 -15.34 -7.42 5.25
N LEU A 5 -16.34 -6.54 5.28
CA LEU A 5 -16.34 -5.26 6.00
C LEU A 5 -16.58 -5.54 7.50
N ASN A 6 -15.59 -6.05 8.22
CA ASN A 6 -15.79 -6.29 9.66
C ASN A 6 -15.28 -5.17 10.57
N ASP A 7 -14.20 -4.44 10.24
CA ASP A 7 -13.63 -3.46 11.20
C ASP A 7 -13.01 -2.20 10.55
N GLY A 8 -13.72 -1.56 9.61
CA GLY A 8 -13.27 -0.29 9.01
C GLY A 8 -12.01 -0.39 8.11
N HIS A 9 -11.62 -1.62 7.76
CA HIS A 9 -10.54 -1.92 6.84
C HIS A 9 -11.01 -2.91 5.78
N VAL A 10 -10.35 -2.89 4.62
CA VAL A 10 -10.62 -3.82 3.53
C VAL A 10 -9.42 -4.74 3.36
N THR A 11 -9.68 -6.05 3.41
CA THR A 11 -8.68 -7.11 3.24
C THR A 11 -8.74 -7.68 1.83
N LYS A 12 -7.58 -7.92 1.21
CA LYS A 12 -7.44 -8.63 -0.06
C LYS A 12 -6.32 -9.66 0.00
N ILE A 13 -6.55 -10.83 -0.60
CA ILE A 13 -5.48 -11.78 -0.92
C ILE A 13 -4.76 -11.24 -2.16
N ILE A 14 -3.43 -11.13 -2.08
CA ILE A 14 -2.59 -10.65 -3.16
C ILE A 14 -1.46 -11.63 -3.46
N GLN A 15 -0.93 -11.56 -4.68
CA GLN A 15 0.31 -12.19 -5.10
C GLN A 15 1.07 -11.18 -5.99
N PHE A 16 2.38 -11.11 -5.84
CA PHE A 16 3.24 -10.26 -6.65
C PHE A 16 3.78 -11.05 -7.84
N ASP A 17 3.55 -10.55 -9.05
CA ASP A 17 4.07 -11.13 -10.29
C ASP A 17 5.55 -10.80 -10.48
N GLY A 18 6.38 -11.83 -10.70
CA GLY A 18 7.82 -11.67 -10.84
C GLY A 18 8.25 -10.76 -12.00
N LYS A 19 7.53 -10.78 -13.13
CA LYS A 19 7.88 -9.94 -14.29
C LYS A 19 7.61 -8.48 -14.01
N GLU A 20 6.50 -8.16 -13.34
CA GLU A 20 6.21 -6.79 -12.93
C GLU A 20 7.24 -6.25 -11.92
N ILE A 21 7.72 -7.11 -11.01
CA ILE A 21 8.76 -6.75 -10.05
C ILE A 21 10.09 -6.50 -10.73
N ASP A 22 10.51 -7.36 -11.65
CA ASP A 22 11.74 -7.17 -12.42
C ASP A 22 11.68 -5.87 -13.24
N ALA A 23 10.54 -5.60 -13.90
CA ALA A 23 10.33 -4.36 -14.63
C ALA A 23 10.41 -3.13 -13.71
N TYR A 24 9.81 -3.19 -12.51
CA TYR A 24 9.91 -2.10 -11.54
C TYR A 24 11.36 -1.87 -11.09
N LYS A 25 12.10 -2.92 -10.76
CA LYS A 25 13.50 -2.82 -10.32
C LYS A 25 14.40 -2.17 -11.36
N GLN A 26 14.20 -2.50 -12.64
CA GLN A 26 14.94 -1.91 -13.75
C GLN A 26 14.75 -0.39 -13.84
N LEU A 27 13.57 0.15 -13.49
CA LEU A 27 13.32 1.60 -13.48
C LEU A 27 14.20 2.35 -12.47
N PHE A 28 14.64 1.65 -11.41
CA PHE A 28 15.42 2.25 -10.32
C PHE A 28 16.87 1.73 -10.26
N GLY A 29 17.28 0.87 -11.19
CA GLY A 29 18.59 0.21 -11.14
C GLY A 29 18.79 -0.64 -9.88
N ASP A 30 17.70 -1.21 -9.34
CA ASP A 30 17.74 -2.03 -8.13
C ASP A 30 18.30 -3.42 -8.44
N ASN A 31 19.42 -3.76 -7.80
CA ASN A 31 20.13 -5.04 -7.97
C ASN A 31 19.74 -6.07 -6.88
N SER A 32 18.68 -5.83 -6.11
CA SER A 32 18.18 -6.79 -5.12
C SER A 32 17.74 -8.11 -5.78
N PRO A 33 17.82 -9.25 -5.06
CA PRO A 33 17.45 -10.56 -5.60
C PRO A 33 16.09 -10.53 -6.28
N SER A 34 15.97 -11.06 -7.50
CA SER A 34 14.77 -10.94 -8.36
C SER A 34 13.49 -11.40 -7.68
N ASN A 35 13.58 -12.40 -6.80
CA ASN A 35 12.46 -12.93 -6.05
C ASN A 35 11.95 -12.05 -4.90
N LEU A 36 12.64 -10.97 -4.54
CA LEU A 36 12.21 -10.05 -3.49
C LEU A 36 11.39 -8.89 -4.06
N VAL A 37 10.30 -8.54 -3.38
CA VAL A 37 9.44 -7.42 -3.76
C VAL A 37 9.96 -6.14 -3.09
N PRO A 38 10.31 -5.09 -3.85
CA PRO A 38 10.72 -3.81 -3.28
C PRO A 38 9.59 -3.20 -2.44
N PRO A 39 9.88 -2.64 -1.25
CA PRO A 39 8.86 -2.13 -0.33
C PRO A 39 7.91 -1.12 -0.97
N LEU A 40 8.45 -0.15 -1.70
CA LEU A 40 7.65 0.90 -2.33
C LEU A 40 6.81 0.40 -3.52
N TYR A 41 7.11 -0.77 -4.08
CA TYR A 41 6.24 -1.39 -5.08
C TYR A 41 4.85 -1.71 -4.51
N CYS A 42 4.76 -1.98 -3.20
CA CYS A 42 3.50 -2.30 -2.53
C CYS A 42 2.48 -1.14 -2.62
N ALA A 43 2.92 0.10 -2.85
CA ALA A 43 2.03 1.21 -3.12
C ALA A 43 1.20 1.03 -4.41
N LYS A 44 1.60 0.15 -5.35
CA LYS A 44 0.76 -0.23 -6.50
C LYS A 44 -0.58 -0.83 -6.08
N LEU A 45 -0.69 -1.35 -4.87
CA LEU A 45 -1.91 -1.97 -4.36
C LEU A 45 -2.98 -0.94 -3.97
N TRP A 46 -2.62 0.33 -3.69
CA TRP A 46 -3.59 1.34 -3.22
C TRP A 46 -4.85 1.41 -4.09
N PRO A 47 -4.77 1.56 -5.44
CA PRO A 47 -5.95 1.65 -6.28
C PRO A 47 -6.80 0.37 -6.27
N GLN A 48 -6.26 -0.77 -5.83
CA GLN A 48 -7.05 -2.00 -5.78
C GLN A 48 -8.09 -1.97 -4.65
N PHE A 49 -7.95 -1.09 -3.66
CA PHE A 49 -8.88 -1.02 -2.54
C PHE A 49 -9.98 0.01 -2.75
N GLU A 50 -11.22 -0.38 -2.46
CA GLU A 50 -12.38 0.51 -2.52
C GLU A 50 -12.23 1.73 -1.61
N LEU A 51 -11.60 1.57 -0.45
CA LEU A 51 -11.28 2.67 0.46
C LEU A 51 -10.37 3.74 -0.18
N PHE A 52 -9.55 3.37 -1.17
CA PHE A 52 -8.68 4.32 -1.86
C PHE A 52 -9.29 4.89 -3.16
N GLN A 53 -10.31 4.23 -3.72
CA GLN A 53 -10.94 4.64 -4.99
C GLN A 53 -11.38 6.11 -5.05
N PRO A 54 -11.93 6.73 -3.98
CA PRO A 54 -12.29 8.15 -4.00
C PRO A 54 -11.11 9.08 -4.31
N PHE A 55 -9.89 8.69 -3.95
CA PHE A 55 -8.68 9.49 -4.16
C PHE A 55 -8.19 9.44 -5.61
N MET A 56 -8.51 8.37 -6.35
CA MET A 56 -8.09 8.21 -7.77
C MET A 56 -8.68 9.28 -8.69
N LYS A 57 -9.77 9.93 -8.29
CA LYS A 57 -10.45 11.00 -9.03
C LYS A 57 -10.10 12.41 -8.53
N LYS A 58 -9.23 12.51 -7.52
CA LYS A 58 -8.90 13.76 -6.83
C LYS A 58 -7.46 14.16 -7.13
N THR A 59 -7.21 15.48 -7.17
CA THR A 59 -5.84 15.99 -7.14
C THR A 59 -5.37 16.00 -5.69
N ILE A 60 -4.74 14.91 -5.27
CA ILE A 60 -4.09 14.79 -3.96
C ILE A 60 -2.57 14.77 -4.12
N LEU A 61 -1.87 15.37 -3.16
CA LEU A 61 -0.42 15.41 -3.12
C LEU A 61 0.09 14.48 -2.02
N LEU A 62 0.94 13.52 -2.40
CA LEU A 62 1.70 12.73 -1.44
C LEU A 62 2.74 13.62 -0.75
N LYS A 63 2.71 13.68 0.59
CA LYS A 63 3.62 14.50 1.40
C LYS A 63 4.66 13.69 2.15
N GLU A 64 4.29 12.50 2.59
CA GLU A 64 5.15 11.66 3.41
C GLU A 64 4.84 10.20 3.15
N THR A 65 5.89 9.37 3.17
CA THR A 65 5.78 7.91 3.16
C THR A 65 6.68 7.37 4.25
N GLN A 66 6.12 6.58 5.15
CA GLN A 66 6.84 5.84 6.18
C GLN A 66 6.72 4.35 5.86
N VAL A 67 7.83 3.63 5.95
CA VAL A 67 7.89 2.20 5.63
C VAL A 67 8.55 1.48 6.80
N THR A 68 7.85 0.48 7.32
CA THR A 68 8.38 -0.44 8.32
C THR A 68 8.29 -1.85 7.76
N GLN A 69 9.43 -2.43 7.41
CA GLN A 69 9.53 -3.81 6.92
C GLN A 69 10.14 -4.69 8.01
N ILE A 70 9.41 -5.74 8.38
CA ILE A 70 9.81 -6.73 9.39
C ILE A 70 10.30 -8.00 8.68
N TYR A 71 9.61 -8.41 7.61
CA TYR A 71 9.95 -9.59 6.82
C TYR A 71 9.91 -9.28 5.34
N ASP A 72 10.80 -9.91 4.58
CA ASP A 72 10.84 -9.80 3.13
C ASP A 72 9.58 -10.36 2.46
N LEU A 73 9.10 -9.61 1.48
CA LEU A 73 8.07 -10.04 0.57
C LEU A 73 8.71 -10.75 -0.63
N LYS A 74 8.12 -11.88 -1.04
CA LYS A 74 8.58 -12.69 -2.15
C LYS A 74 7.55 -12.70 -3.27
N VAL A 75 8.02 -12.75 -4.51
CA VAL A 75 7.19 -13.02 -5.67
C VAL A 75 6.54 -14.40 -5.55
N ASP A 76 5.41 -14.58 -6.21
CA ASP A 76 4.65 -15.84 -6.26
C ASP A 76 4.21 -16.42 -4.91
N SER A 77 4.29 -15.62 -3.84
CA SER A 77 3.72 -15.91 -2.53
C SER A 77 2.38 -15.20 -2.35
N HIS A 78 1.45 -15.85 -1.67
CA HIS A 78 0.19 -15.26 -1.26
C HIS A 78 0.35 -14.47 0.05
N TYR A 79 -0.26 -13.29 0.10
CA TYR A 79 -0.29 -12.42 1.27
C TYR A 79 -1.71 -11.88 1.52
N LEU A 80 -1.95 -11.44 2.75
CA LEU A 80 -3.14 -10.66 3.12
C LEU A 80 -2.76 -9.18 3.21
N ALA A 81 -3.31 -8.37 2.32
CA ALA A 81 -3.13 -6.93 2.32
C ALA A 81 -4.37 -6.24 2.91
N ASN A 82 -4.14 -5.38 3.89
CA ASN A 82 -5.17 -4.62 4.60
C ASN A 82 -4.91 -3.12 4.42
N ILE A 83 -5.97 -2.36 4.13
CA ILE A 83 -5.89 -0.91 4.05
C ILE A 83 -6.75 -0.25 5.14
N TYR A 84 -6.24 0.84 5.72
CA TYR A 84 -6.89 1.60 6.78
C TYR A 84 -6.81 3.09 6.48
N ILE A 85 -7.85 3.83 6.86
CA ILE A 85 -7.79 5.29 7.00
C ILE A 85 -7.49 5.57 8.47
N LEU A 86 -6.28 6.05 8.76
CA LEU A 86 -5.87 6.39 10.13
C LEU A 86 -6.35 7.79 10.54
N GLU A 87 -6.35 8.73 9.60
CA GLU A 87 -6.75 10.11 9.87
C GLU A 87 -7.38 10.74 8.61
N GLN A 88 -8.45 11.49 8.82
CA GLN A 88 -9.00 12.42 7.84
C GLN A 88 -9.33 13.73 8.57
N LYS A 89 -8.57 14.79 8.30
CA LYS A 89 -8.65 16.04 9.08
C LYS A 89 -8.43 17.28 8.22
N LYS A 90 -9.27 18.30 8.42
CA LYS A 90 -9.05 19.64 7.86
C LYS A 90 -7.93 20.36 8.60
N VAL A 91 -6.95 20.86 7.85
CA VAL A 91 -5.82 21.66 8.33
C VAL A 91 -5.73 22.92 7.47
N ARG A 92 -6.24 24.05 7.99
CA ARG A 92 -6.37 25.31 7.25
C ARG A 92 -7.16 25.11 5.93
N GLN A 93 -6.53 25.38 4.79
CA GLN A 93 -7.07 25.23 3.43
C GLN A 93 -6.81 23.85 2.81
N PHE A 94 -6.41 22.86 3.61
CA PHE A 94 -6.12 21.52 3.14
C PHE A 94 -6.93 20.48 3.90
N MET A 95 -7.28 19.39 3.23
CA MET A 95 -7.70 18.14 3.87
C MET A 95 -6.50 17.19 3.90
N LYS A 96 -6.12 16.74 5.09
CA LYS A 96 -5.07 15.75 5.33
C LYS A 96 -5.70 14.37 5.42
N TYR A 97 -5.10 13.42 4.74
CA TYR A 97 -5.45 12.00 4.79
C TYR A 97 -4.21 11.19 5.18
N VAL A 98 -4.32 10.36 6.22
CA VAL A 98 -3.27 9.41 6.57
C VAL A 98 -3.84 8.02 6.35
N LEU A 99 -3.26 7.28 5.41
CA LEU A 99 -3.65 5.91 5.12
C LEU A 99 -2.53 4.94 5.48
N LYS A 100 -2.92 3.74 5.88
CA LYS A 100 -2.00 2.65 6.21
C LYS A 100 -2.31 1.43 5.34
N LEU A 101 -1.28 0.85 4.75
CA LEU A 101 -1.28 -0.44 4.09
C LEU A 101 -0.45 -1.42 4.92
N GLU A 102 -1.06 -2.53 5.33
CA GLU A 102 -0.37 -3.63 6.01
C GLU A 102 -0.40 -4.86 5.11
N ILE A 103 0.74 -5.54 4.98
CA ILE A 103 0.82 -6.81 4.26
C ILE A 103 1.31 -7.86 5.24
N ASN A 104 0.49 -8.90 5.42
CA ASN A 104 0.69 -9.97 6.37
C ASN A 104 0.85 -11.30 5.63
N LYS A 105 1.66 -12.20 6.20
CA LYS A 105 1.74 -13.60 5.78
C LYS A 105 1.42 -14.46 6.99
N ASN A 106 0.37 -15.27 6.87
CA ASN A 106 -0.23 -15.95 8.01
C ASN A 106 -0.64 -14.90 9.08
N GLU A 107 -0.24 -15.08 10.34
CA GLU A 107 -0.52 -14.16 11.45
C GLU A 107 0.56 -13.09 11.66
N TYR A 108 1.58 -13.01 10.78
CA TYR A 108 2.72 -12.11 10.94
C TYR A 108 2.66 -10.92 9.98
N ASN A 109 2.88 -9.72 10.52
CA ASN A 109 3.08 -8.52 9.71
C ASN A 109 4.43 -8.57 9.01
N CYS A 110 4.43 -8.50 7.68
CA CYS A 110 5.66 -8.44 6.89
C CYS A 110 6.09 -7.00 6.66
N ILE A 111 5.17 -6.13 6.25
CA ILE A 111 5.44 -4.73 5.98
C ILE A 111 4.23 -3.87 6.30
N THR A 112 4.51 -2.67 6.78
CA THR A 112 3.54 -1.59 6.97
C THR A 112 4.01 -0.35 6.23
N ILE A 113 3.13 0.25 5.43
CA ILE A 113 3.37 1.51 4.71
C ILE A 113 2.31 2.52 5.15
N ILE A 114 2.75 3.65 5.68
CA ILE A 114 1.88 4.77 6.04
C ILE A 114 2.17 5.92 5.10
N GLN A 115 1.13 6.45 4.45
CA GLN A 115 1.24 7.59 3.55
C GLN A 115 0.33 8.73 3.97
N THR A 116 0.91 9.93 3.98
CA THR A 116 0.18 11.17 4.24
C THR A 116 -0.06 11.89 2.93
N PHE A 117 -1.33 12.15 2.63
CA PHE A 117 -1.76 12.91 1.46
C PHE A 117 -2.42 14.23 1.88
N MET A 118 -2.32 15.23 1.01
CA MET A 118 -3.01 16.51 1.16
C MET A 118 -3.83 16.85 -0.09
N GLU A 119 -5.08 17.24 0.12
CA GLU A 119 -5.98 17.80 -0.89
C GLU A 119 -6.19 19.28 -0.57
N ARG A 120 -6.10 20.18 -1.55
CA ARG A 120 -6.48 21.59 -1.35
C ARG A 120 -8.00 21.69 -1.44
N ILE A 121 -8.63 22.28 -0.43
CA ILE A 121 -10.09 22.51 -0.33
C ILE A 121 -10.45 23.97 -0.53
#